data_AF-M0D286-F1
#
_entry.id   AF-M0D286-F1
#
_cell.length_a   1.000
_cell.length_b   1.000
_cell.length_c   1.000
_cell.angle_alpha   90.00
_cell.angle_beta   90.00
_cell.angle_gamma   90.00
#
_symmetry.space_group_name_H-M   'P 1'
#
loop_
_entity.id
_entity.type
_entity.pdbx_description
1 polymer ?
#
loop_
_entity_poly.entity_id
_entity_poly.type
_entity_poly.pdbx_seq_one_letter_code
_entity_poly.pdbx_strand_id
1 'polypeptide(L)'
;MTGLLDWGLVRTTDREYDLACAEQGLCGLSPLDSERRERIRSALYEGYRAVRDLPADEAFEARRRLYVLVFFAANMNWVSGWVTPDVEDEVERDYRAFVAELL
;
A
#
# COMPACT_ATOMS: atom_id res chain seq x y z
N MET A 1 3.53 24.24 -4.53
CA MET A 1 3.07 23.96 -3.13
C MET A 1 2.23 22.70 -3.20
N THR A 2 2.51 21.71 -2.35
CA THR A 2 1.73 20.46 -2.28
C THR A 2 0.79 20.54 -1.08
N GLY A 3 -0.52 20.37 -1.30
CA GLY A 3 -1.51 20.29 -0.23
C GLY A 3 -1.93 18.84 -0.01
N LEU A 4 -2.03 18.42 1.26
CA LEU A 4 -2.57 17.12 1.64
C LEU A 4 -4.03 17.32 2.09
N LEU A 5 -4.95 16.65 1.39
CA LEU A 5 -6.39 16.79 1.54
C LEU A 5 -7.01 15.46 1.99
N ASP A 6 -8.32 15.47 2.20
CA ASP A 6 -9.13 14.27 2.52
C ASP A 6 -8.73 13.55 3.83
N TRP A 7 -8.79 14.30 4.93
CA TRP A 7 -8.48 13.79 6.28
C TRP A 7 -9.66 13.06 6.96
N GLY A 8 -10.78 12.85 6.26
CA GLY A 8 -12.02 12.34 6.84
C GLY A 8 -11.93 10.91 7.38
N LEU A 9 -10.94 10.15 6.95
CA LEU A 9 -10.71 8.75 7.34
C LEU A 9 -9.38 8.54 8.11
N VAL A 10 -8.73 9.61 8.58
CA VAL A 10 -7.46 9.52 9.31
C VAL A 10 -7.64 8.76 10.62
N ARG A 11 -6.63 7.96 11.00
CA ARG A 11 -6.62 7.15 12.22
C ARG A 11 -5.26 7.24 12.88
N THR A 12 -5.20 6.95 14.18
CA THR A 12 -3.91 6.71 14.84
C THR A 12 -3.43 5.31 14.48
N THR A 13 -2.33 5.24 13.75
CA THR A 13 -1.71 3.98 13.31
C THR A 13 -0.24 3.95 13.68
N ASP A 14 0.41 2.82 13.41
CA ASP A 14 1.86 2.77 13.41
C ASP A 14 2.43 3.73 12.35
N ARG A 15 3.60 4.32 12.62
CA ARG A 15 4.22 5.34 11.76
C ARG A 15 4.60 4.84 10.36
N GLU A 16 4.78 3.53 10.21
CA GLU A 16 5.15 2.91 8.93
C GLU A 16 3.90 2.53 8.11
N TYR A 17 2.73 2.49 8.74
CA TYR A 17 1.48 2.10 8.09
C TYR A 17 1.11 3.02 6.93
N ASP A 18 1.10 4.33 7.16
CA ASP A 18 0.76 5.32 6.13
C ASP A 18 1.78 5.32 4.98
N LEU A 19 3.04 4.97 5.27
CA LEU A 19 4.11 4.86 4.28
C LEU A 19 3.89 3.65 3.36
N ALA A 20 3.53 2.50 3.93
CA ALA A 20 3.16 1.32 3.18
C ALA A 20 1.88 1.55 2.35
N CYS A 21 0.89 2.26 2.89
CA CYS A 21 -0.32 2.64 2.16
C CYS A 21 -0.02 3.60 0.99
N ALA A 22 0.87 4.58 1.20
CA ALA A 22 1.29 5.51 0.15
C ALA A 22 2.04 4.77 -0.98
N GLU A 23 2.99 3.87 -0.63
CA GLU A 23 3.66 3.01 -1.60
C GLU A 23 2.62 2.20 -2.40
N GLN A 24 1.68 1.56 -1.71
CA GLN A 24 0.64 0.74 -2.33
C GLN A 24 -0.26 1.56 -3.27
N GLY A 25 -0.69 2.75 -2.86
CA GLY A 25 -1.49 3.65 -3.69
C GLY A 25 -0.78 4.09 -4.97
N LEU A 26 0.54 4.29 -4.91
CA LEU A 26 1.36 4.68 -6.08
C LEU A 26 1.68 3.50 -7.01
N CYS A 27 1.75 2.28 -6.48
CA CYS A 27 2.11 1.08 -7.23
C CYS A 27 0.90 0.31 -7.77
N GLY A 28 -0.28 0.45 -7.16
CA GLY A 28 -1.45 -0.37 -7.47
C GLY A 28 -1.14 -1.87 -7.32
N LEU A 29 -1.63 -2.67 -8.25
CA LEU A 29 -1.41 -4.13 -8.28
C LEU A 29 -0.09 -4.53 -8.97
N SER A 30 0.87 -3.61 -9.14
CA SER A 30 2.19 -3.99 -9.64
C SER A 30 2.84 -5.01 -8.69
N PRO A 31 3.45 -6.10 -9.20
CA PRO A 31 4.07 -7.15 -8.39
C PRO A 31 5.01 -6.61 -7.32
N LEU A 32 5.14 -7.33 -6.20
CA LEU A 32 5.92 -6.88 -5.04
C LEU A 32 7.41 -6.67 -5.34
N ASP A 33 7.95 -7.44 -6.28
CA ASP A 33 9.34 -7.41 -6.74
C ASP A 33 9.54 -6.57 -8.01
N SER A 34 8.49 -5.93 -8.52
CA SER A 34 8.58 -5.15 -9.75
C SER A 34 9.53 -3.95 -9.62
N GLU A 35 10.28 -3.67 -10.70
CA GLU A 35 11.20 -2.53 -10.76
C GLU A 35 10.49 -1.18 -10.49
N ARG A 36 9.21 -1.07 -10.89
CA ARG A 36 8.39 0.10 -10.59
C ARG A 36 8.20 0.27 -9.09
N ARG A 37 7.80 -0.80 -8.38
CA ARG A 37 7.57 -0.74 -6.94
C ARG A 37 8.87 -0.49 -6.19
N GLU A 38 9.97 -1.10 -6.62
CA GLU A 38 11.28 -0.83 -6.04
C GLU A 38 11.70 0.64 -6.17
N ARG A 39 11.55 1.23 -7.36
CA ARG A 39 11.87 2.66 -7.56
C ARG A 39 11.01 3.58 -6.70
N ILE A 40 9.71 3.33 -6.64
CA ILE A 40 8.78 4.14 -5.83
C ILE A 40 9.12 3.99 -4.34
N ARG A 41 9.34 2.76 -3.87
CA ARG A 41 9.73 2.47 -2.49
C ARG A 41 11.03 3.18 -2.15
N SER A 42 12.09 2.98 -2.93
CA SER A 42 13.39 3.62 -2.68
C SER A 42 13.26 5.15 -2.55
N ALA A 43 12.58 5.81 -3.49
CA ALA A 43 12.38 7.26 -3.45
C ALA A 43 11.54 7.73 -2.24
N LEU A 44 10.46 7.02 -1.91
CA LEU A 44 9.57 7.35 -0.81
C LEU A 44 10.31 7.25 0.54
N TYR A 45 11.05 6.17 0.74
CA TYR A 45 11.78 5.92 1.99
C TYR A 45 12.99 6.81 2.15
N GLU A 46 13.73 7.11 1.08
CA GLU A 46 14.83 8.08 1.11
C GLU A 46 14.32 9.47 1.53
N GLY A 47 13.22 9.93 0.93
CA GLY A 47 12.59 11.21 1.27
C GLY A 47 12.15 11.29 2.73
N TYR A 48 11.56 10.22 3.27
CA TYR A 48 11.16 10.19 4.69
C TYR A 48 12.37 10.15 5.64
N ARG A 49 13.43 9.38 5.31
CA ARG A 49 14.66 9.33 6.11
C ARG A 49 15.36 10.69 6.22
N ALA A 50 15.22 11.55 5.20
CA ALA A 50 15.78 12.90 5.24
C ALA A 50 15.14 13.81 6.30
N VAL A 51 13.92 13.52 6.75
CA VAL A 51 13.18 14.35 7.70
C VAL A 51 12.88 13.64 9.03
N ARG A 52 12.93 12.31 9.06
CA ARG A 52 12.62 11.51 10.25
C ARG A 52 13.31 10.15 10.20
N ASP A 53 13.77 9.69 11.36
CA ASP A 53 14.35 8.35 11.47
C ASP A 53 13.27 7.25 11.32
N LEU A 54 13.54 6.29 10.43
CA LEU A 54 12.70 5.14 10.17
C LEU A 54 13.39 3.88 10.70
N PRO A 55 12.67 2.96 11.36
CA PRO A 55 13.23 1.68 11.73
C PRO A 55 13.77 0.94 10.51
N ALA A 56 14.93 0.29 10.68
CA ALA A 56 15.54 -0.58 9.69
C ALA A 56 15.76 -1.98 10.29
N ASP A 57 14.92 -2.36 11.25
CA ASP A 57 14.97 -3.67 11.90
C ASP A 57 14.50 -4.79 10.94
N GLU A 58 14.85 -6.04 11.25
CA GLU A 58 14.48 -7.19 10.42
C GLU A 58 12.95 -7.38 10.30
N ALA A 59 12.17 -6.88 11.27
CA ALA A 59 10.72 -6.94 11.23
C ALA A 59 10.08 -5.81 10.40
N PHE A 60 10.87 -4.82 9.95
CA PHE A 60 10.41 -3.70 9.14
C PHE A 60 9.71 -4.18 7.86
N GLU A 61 10.34 -5.09 7.12
CA GLU A 61 9.76 -5.63 5.88
C GLU A 61 8.52 -6.50 6.14
N ALA A 62 8.52 -7.24 7.24
CA ALA A 62 7.35 -8.02 7.65
C ALA A 62 6.14 -7.12 8.00
N ARG A 63 6.37 -6.03 8.75
CA ARG A 63 5.34 -5.04 9.06
C ARG A 63 4.82 -4.36 7.79
N ARG A 64 5.72 -3.99 6.87
CA ARG A 64 5.33 -3.42 5.57
C ARG A 64 4.39 -4.34 4.79
N ARG A 65 4.73 -5.62 4.63
CA ARG A 65 3.85 -6.59 3.91
C ARG A 65 2.51 -6.75 4.61
N LEU A 66 2.51 -6.82 5.95
CA LEU A 66 1.28 -6.85 6.75
C LEU A 66 0.42 -5.60 6.52
N TYR A 67 1.01 -4.40 6.51
CA TYR A 67 0.26 -3.16 6.30
C TYR A 67 -0.32 -3.07 4.89
N VAL A 68 0.38 -3.56 3.88
CA VAL A 68 -0.18 -3.69 2.52
C VAL A 68 -1.37 -4.64 2.53
N LEU A 69 -1.28 -5.79 3.20
CA LEU A 69 -2.41 -6.72 3.33
C LEU A 69 -3.60 -6.07 4.05
N VAL A 70 -3.36 -5.35 5.14
CA VAL A 70 -4.40 -4.60 5.88
C VAL A 70 -5.05 -3.54 5.00
N PHE A 71 -4.26 -2.82 4.19
CA PHE A 71 -4.79 -1.86 3.22
C PHE A 71 -5.76 -2.51 2.24
N PHE A 72 -5.41 -3.66 1.67
CA PHE A 72 -6.32 -4.41 0.78
C PHE A 72 -7.58 -4.86 1.50
N ALA A 73 -7.43 -5.47 2.67
CA ALA A 73 -8.57 -5.93 3.47
C ALA A 73 -9.53 -4.79 3.82
N ALA A 74 -9.01 -3.61 4.17
CA ALA A 74 -9.81 -2.44 4.47
C ALA A 74 -10.56 -1.91 3.23
N ASN A 75 -9.93 -1.93 2.06
CA ASN A 75 -10.54 -1.48 0.80
C ASN A 75 -11.63 -2.45 0.31
N MET A 76 -11.56 -3.73 0.67
CA MET A 76 -12.63 -4.69 0.34
C MET A 76 -14.00 -4.31 0.90
N ASN A 77 -14.06 -3.52 1.98
CA ASN A 77 -15.32 -2.97 2.49
C ASN A 77 -16.11 -2.15 1.47
N TRP A 78 -15.44 -1.66 0.44
CA TRP A 78 -16.03 -0.81 -0.57
C TRP A 78 -16.26 -1.53 -1.90
N VAL A 79 -15.86 -2.81 -2.06
CA VAL A 79 -15.93 -3.52 -3.36
C VAL A 79 -17.31 -3.41 -4.02
N SER A 80 -18.40 -3.57 -3.27
CA SER A 80 -19.77 -3.45 -3.80
C SER A 80 -20.13 -2.06 -4.35
N GLY A 81 -19.37 -1.03 -4.02
CA GLY A 81 -19.56 0.35 -4.49
C GLY A 81 -18.60 0.79 -5.60
N TRP A 82 -17.51 0.05 -5.84
CA TRP A 82 -16.45 0.44 -6.79
C TRP A 82 -16.24 -0.58 -7.91
N VAL A 83 -16.62 -1.84 -7.70
CA VAL A 83 -16.48 -2.92 -8.68
C VAL A 83 -17.81 -3.13 -9.38
N THR A 84 -17.81 -3.01 -10.69
CA THR A 84 -18.97 -3.24 -11.54
C THR A 84 -18.91 -4.64 -12.17
N PRO A 85 -20.04 -5.22 -12.61
CA PRO A 85 -20.06 -6.57 -13.18
C PRO A 85 -19.16 -6.76 -14.41
N ASP A 86 -18.85 -5.69 -15.14
CA ASP A 86 -17.98 -5.72 -16.32
C ASP A 86 -16.48 -5.86 -15.99
N VAL A 87 -16.07 -5.56 -14.76
CA VAL A 87 -14.66 -5.65 -14.33
C VAL A 87 -14.43 -6.59 -13.14
N GLU A 88 -15.49 -7.21 -12.62
CA GLU A 88 -15.43 -8.06 -11.41
C GLU A 88 -14.43 -9.21 -11.54
N ASP A 89 -14.48 -9.96 -12.65
CA ASP A 89 -13.59 -11.10 -12.89
C ASP A 89 -12.11 -10.69 -12.98
N GLU A 90 -11.83 -9.53 -13.60
CA GLU A 90 -10.48 -8.97 -13.71
C GLU A 90 -9.95 -8.53 -12.35
N VAL A 91 -10.77 -7.79 -11.60
CA VAL A 91 -10.42 -7.31 -10.26
C VAL A 91 -10.20 -8.48 -9.31
N GLU A 92 -11.07 -9.49 -9.31
CA GLU A 92 -10.91 -10.68 -8.49
C GLU A 92 -9.60 -11.40 -8.81
N ARG A 93 -9.33 -11.66 -10.10
CA ARG A 93 -8.11 -12.34 -10.54
C ARG A 93 -6.87 -11.60 -10.06
N ASP A 94 -6.81 -10.30 -10.29
CA ASP A 94 -5.61 -9.50 -9.99
C ASP A 94 -5.43 -9.33 -8.47
N TYR A 95 -6.52 -9.20 -7.70
CA TYR A 95 -6.45 -9.18 -6.23
C TYR A 95 -5.99 -10.52 -5.67
N ARG A 96 -6.50 -11.65 -6.19
CA ARG A 96 -6.06 -12.99 -5.77
C ARG A 96 -4.58 -13.20 -6.03
N ALA A 97 -4.10 -12.82 -7.22
CA ALA A 97 -2.69 -12.93 -7.58
C ALA A 97 -1.82 -12.10 -6.62
N PHE A 98 -2.20 -10.84 -6.38
CA PHE A 98 -1.43 -9.95 -5.53
C PHE A 98 -1.43 -10.39 -4.05
N VAL A 99 -2.58 -10.83 -3.51
CA VAL A 99 -2.66 -11.35 -2.13
C VAL A 99 -1.82 -12.62 -1.96
N ALA A 100 -1.74 -13.47 -2.98
CA ALA A 100 -0.87 -14.65 -2.94
C ALA A 100 0.62 -14.29 -2.85
N GLU A 101 1.06 -13.15 -3.38
CA GLU A 101 2.43 -12.66 -3.22
C GLU A 101 2.72 -12.12 -1.80
N LEU A 102 1.68 -11.72 -1.05
CA LEU A 102 1.83 -11.17 0.30
C LEU A 102 1.97 -12.25 1.38
N LEU A 103 1.48 -13.46 1.12
CA LEU A 103 1.47 -14.61 2.03
C LEU A 103 2.70 -15.50 1.84
#